data_AF-A0A3S0BJA4-F1
#
_entry.id   AF-A0A3S0BJA4-F1
#
_cell.length_a   1.000
_cell.length_b   1.000
_cell.length_c   1.000
_cell.angle_alpha   90.00
_cell.angle_beta   90.00
_cell.angle_gamma   90.00
#
_symmetry.space_group_name_H-M   'P 1'
#
loop_
_entity.id
_entity.type
_entity.pdbx_description
1 polymer ?
#
loop_
_entity_poly.entity_id
_entity_poly.type
_entity_poly.pdbx_seq_one_letter_code
_entity_poly.pdbx_strand_id
1 'polypeptide(L)'
;AYGDLYQWGRRADGHQCRNSATTSALSSTDVPNHGDYILAPNTPNDWRSPQNNNLWQGVNGINNPCPSGYRLPSSVEWGNETESWTTPNSNGAFSSPLKLTLAGGREGSNNSNGSLFNIGTFGYYWSSNTINNLSSCLNINVNFYSHTTDNRARGRSVRCIKN
;
A
#
# COMPACT_ATOMS: atom_id res chain seq x y z
N ALA A 1 -5.45 13.19 -10.42
CA ALA A 1 -4.48 12.11 -10.74
C ALA A 1 -4.50 11.09 -9.60
N TYR A 2 -4.39 9.79 -9.89
CA TYR A 2 -4.59 8.71 -8.90
C TYR A 2 -3.31 8.24 -8.18
N GLY A 3 -2.16 8.87 -8.43
CA GLY A 3 -0.89 8.54 -7.77
C GLY A 3 -0.37 7.13 -8.03
N ASP A 4 0.68 6.75 -7.30
CA ASP A 4 1.37 5.47 -7.41
C ASP A 4 0.78 4.38 -6.49
N LEU A 5 1.04 3.11 -6.82
CA LEU A 5 0.54 1.94 -6.10
C LEU A 5 1.68 1.00 -5.70
N TYR A 6 2.03 1.01 -4.43
CA TYR A 6 3.20 0.33 -3.88
C TYR A 6 2.87 -1.08 -3.41
N GLN A 7 3.81 -2.01 -3.59
CA GLN A 7 3.84 -3.28 -2.88
C GLN A 7 4.36 -3.04 -1.46
N TRP A 8 3.75 -3.68 -0.46
CA TRP A 8 4.04 -3.36 0.93
C TRP A 8 5.51 -3.64 1.27
N GLY A 9 6.21 -2.67 1.84
CA GLY A 9 7.62 -2.79 2.23
C GLY A 9 8.63 -2.53 1.10
N ARG A 10 8.19 -2.27 -0.13
CA ARG A 10 9.08 -2.01 -1.27
C ARG A 10 9.29 -0.51 -1.49
N ARG A 11 10.53 -0.09 -1.71
CA ARG A 11 10.83 1.32 -2.00
C ARG A 11 10.31 1.73 -3.38
N ALA A 12 10.25 3.03 -3.66
CA ALA A 12 10.06 3.52 -5.02
C ALA A 12 11.26 3.12 -5.90
N ASP A 13 11.07 2.15 -6.79
CA ASP A 13 12.09 1.64 -7.72
C ASP A 13 11.56 1.48 -9.16
N GLY A 14 10.32 1.93 -9.41
CA GLY A 14 9.63 1.85 -10.69
C GLY A 14 8.39 0.96 -10.65
N HIS A 15 8.31 0.02 -9.70
CA HIS A 15 7.18 -0.92 -9.64
C HIS A 15 5.85 -0.25 -9.31
N GLN A 16 5.92 0.87 -8.58
CA GLN A 16 4.76 1.58 -8.09
C GLN A 16 4.01 2.30 -9.22
N CYS A 17 4.68 2.50 -10.36
CA CYS A 17 4.08 3.07 -11.55
C CYS A 17 2.97 2.14 -12.06
N ARG A 18 1.79 2.71 -12.30
CA ARG A 18 0.59 1.94 -12.69
C ARG A 18 0.73 1.13 -13.98
N ASN A 19 1.69 1.49 -14.81
CA ASN A 19 2.00 0.87 -16.11
C ASN A 19 3.37 0.17 -16.14
N SER A 20 4.01 -0.06 -14.97
CA SER A 20 5.27 -0.79 -14.93
C SER A 20 5.09 -2.21 -15.52
N ALA A 21 6.14 -2.76 -16.10
CA ALA A 21 6.17 -4.17 -16.46
C ALA A 21 5.95 -5.06 -15.22
N THR A 22 5.64 -6.33 -15.47
CA THR A 22 5.37 -7.32 -14.44
C THR A 22 6.32 -8.49 -14.54
N THR A 23 6.65 -9.09 -13.40
CA THR A 23 7.41 -10.35 -13.32
C THR A 23 6.79 -11.26 -12.27
N SER A 24 6.96 -12.58 -12.40
CA SER A 24 6.58 -13.54 -11.36
C SER A 24 7.77 -14.02 -10.52
N ALA A 25 8.98 -13.54 -10.81
CA ALA A 25 10.17 -13.83 -10.04
C ALA A 25 10.13 -13.06 -8.70
N LEU A 26 9.99 -13.79 -7.59
CA LEU A 26 10.05 -13.21 -6.26
C LEU A 26 11.47 -12.72 -5.94
N SER A 27 11.57 -11.61 -5.21
CA SER A 27 12.86 -11.13 -4.72
C SER A 27 13.32 -11.95 -3.52
N SER A 28 14.61 -12.25 -3.43
CA SER A 28 15.23 -12.82 -2.21
C SER A 28 15.76 -11.75 -1.25
N THR A 29 15.85 -10.49 -1.70
CA THR A 29 16.38 -9.35 -0.96
C THR A 29 15.31 -8.26 -0.79
N ASP A 30 15.58 -7.29 0.09
CA ASP A 30 14.71 -6.11 0.26
C ASP A 30 14.76 -5.17 -0.95
N VAL A 31 15.70 -5.37 -1.87
CA VAL A 31 16.00 -4.48 -2.98
C VAL A 31 16.11 -5.29 -4.27
N PRO A 32 15.02 -5.44 -5.01
CA PRO A 32 15.07 -6.01 -6.36
C PRO A 32 15.99 -5.17 -7.26
N ASN A 33 16.65 -5.80 -8.21
CA ASN A 33 17.51 -5.14 -9.19
C ASN A 33 16.74 -4.64 -10.43
N HIS A 34 15.41 -4.60 -10.36
CA HIS A 34 14.51 -4.15 -11.43
C HIS A 34 13.33 -3.37 -10.86
N GLY A 35 12.70 -2.56 -11.71
CA GLY A 35 11.47 -1.82 -11.40
C GLY A 35 10.18 -2.58 -11.71
N ASP A 36 10.25 -3.86 -12.10
CA ASP A 36 9.03 -4.61 -12.44
C ASP A 36 8.17 -4.88 -11.20
N TYR A 37 6.86 -4.87 -11.40
CA TYR A 37 5.88 -5.21 -10.39
C TYR A 37 5.78 -6.73 -10.25
N ILE A 38 6.01 -7.23 -9.04
CA ILE A 38 6.15 -8.66 -8.79
C ILE A 38 4.76 -9.27 -8.51
N LEU A 39 4.30 -10.15 -9.40
CA LEU A 39 3.10 -10.95 -9.25
C LEU A 39 3.45 -12.19 -8.44
N ALA A 40 3.04 -12.24 -7.18
CA ALA A 40 3.44 -13.29 -6.26
C ALA A 40 2.70 -14.60 -6.57
N PRO A 41 3.39 -15.66 -7.06
CA PRO A 41 2.71 -16.87 -7.53
C PRO A 41 2.28 -17.81 -6.40
N ASN A 42 2.77 -17.60 -5.17
CA ASN A 42 2.58 -18.55 -4.08
C ASN A 42 2.08 -17.84 -2.82
N THR A 43 1.26 -18.52 -2.02
CA THR A 43 0.93 -18.13 -0.64
C THR A 43 2.23 -17.87 0.14
N PRO A 44 2.36 -16.76 0.89
CA PRO A 44 1.30 -15.84 1.31
C PRO A 44 1.06 -14.63 0.40
N ASN A 45 1.46 -14.69 -0.87
CA ASN A 45 1.37 -13.60 -1.85
C ASN A 45 2.17 -12.36 -1.41
N ASP A 46 3.46 -12.58 -1.17
CA ASP A 46 4.44 -11.53 -0.92
C ASP A 46 5.35 -11.39 -2.15
N TRP A 47 5.77 -10.17 -2.47
CA TRP A 47 6.71 -9.90 -3.56
C TRP A 47 8.12 -10.39 -3.23
N ARG A 48 8.41 -10.63 -1.95
CA ARG A 48 9.67 -11.19 -1.46
C ARG A 48 9.47 -12.60 -0.89
N SER A 49 10.44 -13.48 -1.12
CA SER A 49 10.59 -14.76 -0.40
C SER A 49 12.04 -14.94 0.08
N PRO A 50 12.30 -15.04 1.40
CA PRO A 50 11.32 -15.05 2.50
C PRO A 50 10.70 -13.67 2.77
N GLN A 51 9.54 -13.63 3.45
CA GLN A 51 8.90 -12.38 3.89
C GLN A 51 9.78 -11.61 4.87
N ASN A 52 9.66 -10.29 4.91
CA ASN A 52 10.34 -9.43 5.88
C ASN A 52 9.39 -8.41 6.50
N ASN A 53 9.17 -8.53 7.82
CA ASN A 53 8.27 -7.64 8.56
C ASN A 53 8.95 -6.34 9.01
N ASN A 54 10.27 -6.21 8.87
CA ASN A 54 11.04 -5.06 9.33
C ASN A 54 11.10 -3.91 8.30
N LEU A 55 10.32 -4.00 7.22
CA LEU A 55 10.23 -2.98 6.17
C LEU A 55 9.27 -1.87 6.57
N TRP A 56 9.54 -0.64 6.12
CA TRP A 56 8.75 0.57 6.42
C TRP A 56 8.58 0.90 7.92
N GLN A 57 9.46 0.38 8.78
CA GLN A 57 9.37 0.60 10.23
C GLN A 57 9.99 1.94 10.64
N GLY A 58 9.15 2.96 10.76
CA GLY A 58 9.55 4.29 11.23
C GLY A 58 10.21 5.17 10.17
N VAL A 59 10.68 6.35 10.58
CA VAL A 59 11.27 7.36 9.67
C VAL A 59 12.54 6.84 8.98
N ASN A 60 13.38 6.11 9.72
CA ASN A 60 14.59 5.49 9.22
C ASN A 60 14.37 4.03 8.78
N GLY A 61 13.11 3.63 8.55
CA GLY A 61 12.75 2.28 8.17
C GLY A 61 13.33 1.90 6.81
N ILE A 62 13.74 0.63 6.68
CA ILE A 62 14.19 0.08 5.40
C ILE A 62 13.08 0.28 4.36
N ASN A 63 13.49 0.75 3.17
CA ASN A 63 12.61 1.00 2.03
C ASN A 63 11.50 2.04 2.23
N ASN A 64 11.58 2.90 3.26
CA ASN A 64 10.62 3.97 3.45
C ASN A 64 10.50 4.85 2.17
N PRO A 65 9.34 4.87 1.49
CA PRO A 65 9.17 5.62 0.25
C PRO A 65 8.89 7.12 0.50
N CYS A 66 8.78 7.53 1.76
CA CYS A 66 8.44 8.89 2.13
C CYS A 66 9.67 9.82 2.07
N PRO A 67 9.45 11.14 1.87
CA PRO A 67 10.50 12.14 2.00
C PRO A 67 11.21 12.10 3.36
N SER A 68 12.43 12.65 3.41
CA SER A 68 13.21 12.69 4.66
C SER A 68 12.42 13.31 5.81
N GLY A 69 12.40 12.62 6.96
CA GLY A 69 11.64 13.02 8.13
C GLY A 69 10.17 12.59 8.14
N TYR A 70 9.68 11.92 7.09
CA TYR A 70 8.32 11.38 7.02
C TYR A 70 8.33 9.85 7.03
N ARG A 71 7.20 9.25 7.39
CA ARG A 71 6.96 7.80 7.33
C ARG A 71 5.51 7.48 6.98
N LEU A 72 5.22 6.21 6.73
CA LEU A 72 3.85 5.73 6.63
C LEU A 72 3.12 5.86 7.98
N PRO A 73 1.81 6.14 7.97
CA PRO A 73 0.96 5.96 9.14
C PRO A 73 0.96 4.51 9.62
N SER A 74 0.90 4.36 10.94
CA SER A 74 0.51 3.10 11.58
C SER A 74 -1.00 2.87 11.45
N SER A 75 -1.47 1.66 11.77
CA SER A 75 -2.89 1.34 11.85
C SER A 75 -3.61 2.17 12.92
N VAL A 76 -2.93 2.49 14.02
CA VAL A 76 -3.48 3.35 15.08
C VAL A 76 -3.66 4.78 14.58
N GLU A 77 -2.66 5.31 13.86
CA GLU A 77 -2.75 6.66 13.28
C GLU A 77 -3.82 6.75 12.19
N TRP A 78 -3.99 5.69 11.39
CA TRP A 78 -5.14 5.61 10.49
C TRP A 78 -6.47 5.59 11.24
N GLY A 79 -6.55 4.90 12.38
CA GLY A 79 -7.73 4.93 13.27
C GLY A 79 -8.08 6.36 13.69
N ASN A 80 -7.11 7.06 14.27
CA ASN A 80 -7.27 8.46 14.69
C ASN A 80 -7.64 9.39 13.52
N GLU A 81 -7.02 9.21 12.36
CA GLU A 81 -7.36 9.96 11.13
C GLU A 81 -8.82 9.71 10.75
N THR A 82 -9.29 8.46 10.71
CA THR A 82 -10.66 8.14 10.32
C THR A 82 -11.71 8.66 11.29
N GLU A 83 -11.39 8.74 12.58
CA GLU A 83 -12.25 9.34 13.61
C GLU A 83 -12.38 10.86 13.48
N SER A 84 -11.42 11.52 12.81
CA SER A 84 -11.45 12.97 12.57
C SER A 84 -12.41 13.39 11.44
N TRP A 85 -12.91 12.44 10.66
CA TRP A 85 -13.70 12.74 9.46
C TRP A 85 -15.12 13.18 9.82
N THR A 86 -15.61 14.20 9.12
CA THR A 86 -16.98 14.68 9.25
C THR A 86 -18.03 13.64 8.84
N THR A 87 -17.70 12.79 7.88
CA THR A 87 -18.52 11.63 7.49
C THR A 87 -17.63 10.40 7.33
N PRO A 88 -18.10 9.20 7.75
CA PRO A 88 -17.29 7.99 7.73
C PRO A 88 -17.21 7.35 6.33
N ASN A 89 -16.88 8.12 5.30
CA ASN A 89 -16.86 7.67 3.90
C ASN A 89 -15.88 8.51 3.06
N SER A 90 -15.87 8.29 1.73
CA SER A 90 -14.97 8.98 0.81
C SER A 90 -15.09 10.52 0.83
N ASN A 91 -16.25 11.09 1.18
CA ASN A 91 -16.41 12.55 1.26
C ASN A 91 -15.63 13.10 2.45
N GLY A 92 -15.72 12.44 3.61
CA GLY A 92 -14.94 12.81 4.79
C GLY A 92 -13.45 12.61 4.57
N ALA A 93 -13.08 11.49 3.97
CA ALA A 93 -11.68 11.18 3.63
C ALA A 93 -11.05 12.18 2.65
N PHE A 94 -11.81 12.64 1.64
CA PHE A 94 -11.35 13.66 0.70
C PHE A 94 -11.36 15.07 1.33
N SER A 95 -12.22 15.31 2.31
CA SER A 95 -12.27 16.58 3.04
C SER A 95 -11.12 16.71 4.04
N SER A 96 -10.56 15.59 4.53
CA SER A 96 -9.46 15.57 5.50
C SER A 96 -8.18 16.25 4.99
N PRO A 97 -7.23 16.61 5.87
CA PRO A 97 -5.94 17.18 5.46
C PRO A 97 -5.15 16.29 4.49
N LEU A 98 -5.33 14.96 4.56
CA LEU A 98 -4.61 14.00 3.72
C LEU A 98 -5.18 13.85 2.30
N LYS A 99 -6.36 14.44 2.02
CA LYS A 99 -7.05 14.42 0.71
C LYS A 99 -7.07 13.02 0.10
N LEU A 100 -7.61 12.05 0.85
CA LEU A 100 -7.62 10.66 0.43
C LEU A 100 -8.61 10.47 -0.72
N THR A 101 -8.12 9.93 -1.83
CA THR A 101 -8.88 9.70 -3.07
C THR A 101 -9.20 8.23 -3.29
N LEU A 102 -10.19 7.93 -4.14
CA LEU A 102 -10.54 6.57 -4.55
C LEU A 102 -9.65 6.09 -5.70
N ALA A 103 -8.37 5.85 -5.39
CA ALA A 103 -7.31 5.57 -6.36
C ALA A 103 -7.30 4.14 -6.95
N GLY A 104 -8.17 3.27 -6.48
CA GLY A 104 -8.14 1.84 -6.79
C GLY A 104 -6.89 1.16 -6.26
N GLY A 105 -6.67 -0.06 -6.74
CA GLY A 105 -5.48 -0.86 -6.44
C GLY A 105 -4.91 -1.52 -7.68
N ARG A 106 -3.84 -2.27 -7.49
CA ARG A 106 -3.23 -3.15 -8.50
C ARG A 106 -3.16 -4.56 -7.95
N GLU A 107 -3.67 -5.52 -8.69
CA GLU A 107 -3.60 -6.93 -8.26
C GLU A 107 -2.14 -7.39 -8.23
N GLY A 108 -1.84 -8.31 -7.32
CA GLY A 108 -0.47 -8.83 -7.16
C GLY A 108 -0.38 -10.28 -6.70
N SER A 109 -1.51 -10.96 -6.57
CA SER A 109 -1.55 -12.39 -6.25
C SER A 109 -1.41 -13.27 -7.49
N ASN A 110 -1.21 -14.56 -7.26
CA ASN A 110 -1.18 -15.58 -8.30
C ASN A 110 -2.43 -15.50 -9.19
N ASN A 111 -2.26 -15.79 -10.49
CA ASN A 111 -3.27 -15.70 -11.55
C ASN A 111 -3.81 -14.30 -11.85
N SER A 112 -3.23 -13.24 -11.26
CA SER A 112 -3.47 -11.87 -11.72
C SER A 112 -2.46 -11.49 -12.80
N ASN A 113 -2.86 -10.61 -13.71
CA ASN A 113 -2.00 -9.99 -14.74
C ASN A 113 -1.49 -8.61 -14.29
N GLY A 114 -1.52 -8.31 -12.99
CA GLY A 114 -1.17 -6.98 -12.48
C GLY A 114 -2.12 -5.87 -12.90
N SER A 115 -3.38 -6.19 -13.24
CA SER A 115 -4.38 -5.19 -13.62
C SER A 115 -4.70 -4.23 -12.49
N LEU A 116 -5.04 -2.99 -12.88
CA LEU A 116 -5.65 -2.04 -11.97
C LEU A 116 -7.13 -2.40 -11.74
N PHE A 117 -7.64 -2.11 -10.55
CA PHE A 117 -9.03 -2.39 -10.20
C PHE A 117 -9.61 -1.33 -9.27
N ASN A 118 -10.95 -1.23 -9.26
CA ASN A 118 -11.73 -0.33 -8.40
C ASN A 118 -11.29 1.14 -8.44
N ILE A 119 -10.77 1.58 -9.59
CA ILE A 119 -10.43 2.99 -9.82
C ILE A 119 -11.73 3.81 -9.74
N GLY A 120 -11.71 4.88 -8.96
CA GLY A 120 -12.86 5.76 -8.78
C GLY A 120 -13.93 5.22 -7.82
N THR A 121 -13.82 3.96 -7.36
CA THR A 121 -14.81 3.34 -6.47
C THR A 121 -14.25 3.01 -5.09
N PHE A 122 -12.97 2.62 -5.00
CA PHE A 122 -12.28 2.40 -3.71
C PHE A 122 -10.96 3.14 -3.63
N GLY A 123 -10.61 3.57 -2.41
CA GLY A 123 -9.27 3.98 -2.02
C GLY A 123 -8.68 2.91 -1.10
N TYR A 124 -7.44 2.51 -1.36
CA TYR A 124 -6.75 1.54 -0.53
C TYR A 124 -5.39 2.09 -0.12
N TYR A 125 -5.11 2.11 1.17
CA TYR A 125 -3.94 2.78 1.73
C TYR A 125 -3.18 1.84 2.66
N TRP A 126 -1.89 1.67 2.42
CA TRP A 126 -1.05 0.89 3.33
C TRP A 126 -0.87 1.58 4.68
N SER A 127 -0.75 0.78 5.74
CA SER A 127 -0.10 1.18 6.99
C SER A 127 1.28 0.52 7.11
N SER A 128 2.11 1.00 8.02
CA SER A 128 3.41 0.38 8.34
C SER A 128 3.28 -0.92 9.15
N ASN A 129 2.10 -1.30 9.63
CA ASN A 129 1.92 -2.46 10.51
C ASN A 129 1.79 -3.77 9.73
N THR A 130 2.45 -4.80 10.24
CA THR A 130 2.29 -6.19 9.80
C THR A 130 1.36 -6.95 10.73
N ILE A 131 0.54 -7.85 10.17
CA ILE A 131 -0.28 -8.78 10.93
C ILE A 131 -0.06 -10.17 10.34
N ASN A 132 0.65 -11.03 11.08
CA ASN A 132 1.12 -12.33 10.60
C ASN A 132 1.87 -12.21 9.25
N ASN A 133 1.39 -12.89 8.21
CA ASN A 133 1.90 -12.89 6.85
C ASN A 133 1.31 -11.78 5.96
N LEU A 134 0.41 -10.95 6.50
CA LEU A 134 -0.23 -9.84 5.80
C LEU A 134 0.25 -8.50 6.36
N SER A 135 -0.24 -7.42 5.75
CA SER A 135 -0.03 -6.05 6.25
C SER A 135 -1.34 -5.28 6.34
N SER A 136 -1.40 -4.35 7.30
CA SER A 136 -2.60 -3.58 7.56
C SER A 136 -2.83 -2.51 6.49
N CYS A 137 -4.09 -2.28 6.14
CA CYS A 137 -4.50 -1.24 5.21
C CYS A 137 -5.85 -0.62 5.61
N LEU A 138 -6.03 0.62 5.17
CA LEU A 138 -7.28 1.37 5.23
C LEU A 138 -7.97 1.31 3.85
N ASN A 139 -9.23 0.88 3.85
CA ASN A 139 -10.10 0.85 2.68
C ASN A 139 -11.18 1.91 2.81
N ILE A 140 -11.49 2.60 1.72
CA ILE A 140 -12.45 3.71 1.70
C ILE A 140 -13.31 3.55 0.44
N ASN A 141 -14.62 3.76 0.55
CA ASN A 141 -15.51 3.93 -0.61
C ASN A 141 -16.56 5.02 -0.33
N VAL A 142 -17.51 5.15 -1.25
CA VAL A 142 -18.57 6.17 -1.20
C VAL A 142 -19.48 6.07 0.03
N ASN A 143 -19.59 4.90 0.65
CA ASN A 143 -20.53 4.62 1.74
C ASN A 143 -19.85 4.43 3.09
N PHE A 144 -18.63 3.91 3.13
CA PHE A 144 -17.95 3.53 4.38
C PHE A 144 -16.41 3.57 4.25
N TYR A 145 -15.75 3.41 5.39
CA TYR A 145 -14.34 2.99 5.47
C TYR A 145 -14.21 1.71 6.30
N SER A 146 -13.09 1.00 6.14
CA SER A 146 -12.73 -0.13 6.99
C SER A 146 -11.23 -0.28 7.14
N HIS A 147 -10.81 -0.71 8.33
CA HIS A 147 -9.44 -1.14 8.61
C HIS A 147 -9.36 -2.65 8.42
N THR A 148 -8.40 -3.12 7.63
CA THR A 148 -8.26 -4.54 7.32
C THR A 148 -6.80 -4.90 7.08
N THR A 149 -6.56 -6.10 6.57
CA THR A 149 -5.26 -6.60 6.14
C THR A 149 -5.30 -7.06 4.69
N ASP A 150 -4.16 -7.01 4.02
CA ASP A 150 -4.07 -7.47 2.64
C ASP A 150 -2.69 -8.06 2.32
N ASN A 151 -2.63 -8.78 1.21
CA ASN A 151 -1.43 -9.42 0.69
C ASN A 151 -0.40 -8.38 0.27
N ARG A 152 0.87 -8.59 0.66
CA ARG A 152 1.94 -7.59 0.47
C ARG A 152 2.35 -7.37 -0.98
N ALA A 153 2.04 -8.32 -1.86
CA ALA A 153 2.26 -8.17 -3.30
C ALA A 153 1.26 -7.23 -3.99
N ARG A 154 0.13 -6.87 -3.36
CA ARG A 154 -0.86 -5.95 -3.96
C ARG A 154 -0.37 -4.50 -3.93
N GLY A 155 -0.75 -3.76 -4.96
CA GLY A 155 -0.39 -2.36 -5.12
C GLY A 155 -1.45 -1.48 -4.47
N ARG A 156 -1.08 -0.81 -3.38
CA ARG A 156 -1.95 0.12 -2.64
C ARG A 156 -1.31 1.50 -2.56
N SER A 157 -2.13 2.52 -2.34
CA SER A 157 -1.63 3.89 -2.18
C SER A 157 -0.83 4.02 -0.90
N VAL A 158 0.13 4.94 -0.90
CA VAL A 158 0.88 5.35 0.29
C VAL A 158 0.58 6.81 0.60
N ARG A 159 0.49 7.12 1.90
CA ARG A 159 0.53 8.49 2.42
C ARG A 159 1.63 8.57 3.46
N CYS A 160 2.22 9.75 3.57
CA CYS A 160 3.35 10.02 4.42
C CYS A 160 2.96 11.06 5.45
N ILE A 161 3.23 10.78 6.72
CA ILE A 161 2.97 11.68 7.83
C ILE A 161 4.29 12.03 8.53
N LYS A 162 4.26 13.16 9.22
CA LYS A 162 5.33 13.64 10.09
C LYS A 162 4.67 14.09 11.38
N ASN A 163 5.16 13.55 12.49
CA ASN A 163 4.75 13.95 13.83
C ASN A 163 5.82 14.89 14.39
#